data_AF-A0AAD7C9G6-F1
#
_entry.id   AF-A0AAD7C9G6-F1
#
_cell.length_a   1.000
_cell.length_b   1.000
_cell.length_c   1.000
_cell.angle_alpha   90.00
_cell.angle_beta   90.00
_cell.angle_gamma   90.00
#
_symmetry.space_group_name_H-M   'P 1'
#
loop_
_entity.id
_entity.type
_entity.pdbx_description
1 polymer ?
#
loop_
_entity_poly.entity_id
_entity_poly.type
_entity_poly.pdbx_seq_one_letter_code
_entity_poly.pdbx_strand_id
1 'polypeptide(L)'
;SDEPLVQTPTTNISIRSRMYADYMLDPDTNSVRAHSQRYHTSLKRIEAILRLKGMGAAYVKEPILPVAKRHAQAAEDHKSNPRFKDSRTMKSPRAKVQTVERVGRPPVHFVDVGGKFIVVQERLWWLTLAERRTALTARKSE
;
A
#
# COMPACT_ATOMS: atom_id res chain seq x y z
N SER A 1 -15.73 -9.37 41.62
CA SER A 1 -14.34 -8.88 41.72
C SER A 1 -13.99 -8.25 40.39
N ASP A 2 -14.28 -6.97 40.26
CA ASP A 2 -13.97 -6.22 39.04
C ASP A 2 -12.52 -5.75 39.13
N GLU A 3 -11.64 -6.40 38.35
CA GLU A 3 -10.27 -5.96 38.11
C GLU A 3 -10.30 -4.60 37.38
N PRO A 4 -9.69 -3.52 37.93
CA PRO A 4 -9.64 -2.26 37.23
C PRO A 4 -8.73 -2.39 36.01
N LEU A 5 -9.28 -2.12 34.82
CA LEU A 5 -8.55 -1.99 33.56
C LEU A 5 -7.37 -1.03 33.74
N VAL A 6 -6.16 -1.58 33.85
CA VAL A 6 -4.91 -0.82 33.90
C VAL A 6 -4.76 -0.10 32.57
N GLN A 7 -5.17 1.16 32.53
CA GLN A 7 -5.01 2.03 31.37
C GLN A 7 -3.51 2.28 31.19
N THR A 8 -2.86 1.49 30.34
CA THR A 8 -1.42 1.68 30.10
C THR A 8 -1.20 3.07 29.50
N PRO A 9 -0.44 3.96 30.16
CA PRO A 9 -0.22 5.30 29.63
C PRO A 9 0.53 5.14 28.30
N THR A 10 -0.08 5.56 27.21
CA THR A 10 0.59 5.64 25.92
C THR A 10 1.66 6.72 26.06
N THR A 11 2.94 6.32 26.19
CA THR A 11 4.01 7.31 26.34
C THR A 11 3.99 8.23 25.11
N ASN A 12 3.88 9.53 25.35
CA ASN A 12 3.82 10.56 24.32
C ASN A 12 5.02 10.44 23.37
N ILE A 13 4.78 10.58 22.05
CA ILE A 13 5.79 10.45 20.99
C ILE A 13 7.01 11.36 21.25
N SER A 14 6.78 12.55 21.82
CA SER A 14 7.84 13.50 22.18
C SER A 14 8.76 12.95 23.28
N ILE A 15 8.18 12.26 24.27
CA ILE A 15 8.94 11.65 25.38
C ILE A 15 9.84 10.53 24.85
N ARG A 16 9.33 9.66 23.98
CA ARG A 16 10.12 8.58 23.37
C ARG A 16 11.30 9.10 22.57
N SER A 17 11.11 10.23 21.90
CA SER A 17 12.16 10.87 21.09
C SER A 17 13.24 11.49 21.98
N ARG A 18 12.85 12.10 23.10
CA ARG A 18 13.78 12.61 24.11
C ARG A 18 14.57 11.50 24.80
N MET A 19 13.92 10.41 25.20
CA MET A 19 14.59 9.23 25.79
C MET A 19 15.70 8.68 24.89
N TYR A 20 15.42 8.59 23.59
CA TYR A 20 16.41 8.12 22.63
C TYR A 20 17.58 9.10 22.46
N ALA A 21 17.31 10.41 22.40
CA ALA A 21 18.35 11.43 22.30
C ALA A 21 19.27 11.43 23.54
N ASP A 22 18.68 11.43 24.74
CA ASP A 22 19.41 11.42 26.01
C ASP A 22 20.28 10.14 26.14
N TYR A 23 19.76 8.97 25.73
CA TYR A 23 20.50 7.70 25.73
C TYR A 23 21.66 7.69 24.71
N MET A 24 21.48 8.29 23.54
CA MET A 24 22.51 8.35 22.50
C MET A 24 23.63 9.35 22.80
N LEU A 25 23.35 10.38 23.63
CA LEU A 25 24.37 11.31 24.10
C LEU A 25 25.31 10.64 25.09
N ASP A 26 24.77 10.03 26.16
CA ASP A 26 25.56 9.42 27.23
C ASP A 26 24.87 8.17 27.79
N PRO A 27 25.16 6.96 27.26
CA PRO A 27 24.46 5.74 27.66
C PRO A 27 24.73 5.29 29.10
N ASP A 28 25.89 5.67 29.66
CA ASP A 28 26.28 5.31 31.02
C ASP A 28 25.47 6.07 32.08
N THR A 29 25.28 7.37 31.85
CA THR A 29 24.51 8.25 32.75
C THR A 29 23.01 8.13 32.49
N ASN A 30 22.62 8.08 31.21
CA ASN A 30 21.23 7.94 30.77
C ASN A 30 20.85 6.50 30.47
N SER A 31 21.25 5.56 31.32
CA SER A 31 20.96 4.13 31.15
C SER A 31 19.44 3.82 31.09
N VAL A 32 19.10 2.63 30.60
CA VAL A 32 17.71 2.13 30.58
C VAL A 32 17.07 2.19 31.99
N ARG A 33 17.88 1.93 33.02
CA ARG A 33 17.45 1.98 34.42
C ARG A 33 17.15 3.41 34.89
N ALA A 34 18.00 4.38 34.53
CA ALA A 34 17.77 5.79 34.82
C ALA A 34 16.48 6.31 34.17
N HIS A 35 16.24 5.93 32.90
CA HIS A 35 15.00 6.25 32.19
C HIS A 35 13.75 5.63 32.83
N SER A 36 13.88 4.40 33.34
CA SER A 36 12.77 3.69 34.00
C SER A 36 12.33 4.41 35.27
N GLN A 37 13.29 4.86 36.07
CA GLN A 37 13.03 5.61 37.29
C GLN A 37 12.45 7.00 36.99
N ARG A 38 12.97 7.70 35.99
CA ARG A 38 12.58 9.07 35.66
C ARG A 38 11.20 9.18 35.01
N TYR A 39 10.83 8.21 34.17
CA TYR A 39 9.60 8.24 33.39
C TYR A 39 8.59 7.18 33.84
N HIS A 40 8.81 6.54 34.99
CA HIS A 40 7.96 5.50 35.58
C HIS A 40 7.48 4.46 34.57
N THR A 41 8.40 4.03 33.70
CA THR A 41 8.11 3.12 32.60
C THR A 41 8.93 1.85 32.79
N SER A 42 8.35 0.68 32.50
CA SER A 42 9.06 -0.59 32.67
C SER A 42 10.30 -0.67 31.77
N LEU A 43 11.35 -1.35 32.27
CA LEU A 43 12.62 -1.55 31.55
C LEU A 43 12.39 -2.15 30.15
N LYS A 44 11.57 -3.21 30.07
CA LYS A 44 11.20 -3.87 28.80
C LYS A 44 10.62 -2.89 27.77
N ARG A 45 9.82 -1.91 28.23
CA ARG A 45 9.20 -0.92 27.34
C ARG A 45 10.20 0.12 26.87
N ILE A 46 11.14 0.53 27.72
CA ILE A 46 12.21 1.46 27.34
C ILE A 46 13.16 0.80 26.33
N GLU A 47 13.57 -0.45 26.57
CA GLU A 47 14.37 -1.22 25.61
C GLU A 47 13.66 -1.36 24.27
N ALA A 48 12.36 -1.67 24.27
CA ALA A 48 11.57 -1.72 23.05
C ALA A 48 11.51 -0.36 22.33
N ILE A 49 11.36 0.75 23.07
CA ILE A 49 11.35 2.11 22.49
C ILE A 49 12.71 2.44 21.86
N LEU A 50 13.82 2.19 22.57
CA LEU A 50 15.17 2.44 22.07
C LEU A 50 15.49 1.58 20.85
N ARG A 51 15.11 0.29 20.88
CA ARG A 51 15.27 -0.64 19.75
C ARG A 51 14.47 -0.19 18.53
N LEU A 52 13.19 0.18 18.71
CA LEU A 52 12.34 0.66 17.62
C LEU A 52 12.83 1.99 17.04
N LYS A 53 13.34 2.90 17.87
CA LYS A 53 13.94 4.17 17.39
C LYS A 53 15.28 3.97 16.70
N GLY A 54 16.14 3.08 17.20
CA GLY A 54 17.38 2.70 16.53
C GLY A 54 17.14 2.04 15.17
N MET A 55 16.16 1.13 15.09
CA MET A 55 15.70 0.56 13.81
C MET A 55 15.10 1.61 12.88
N GLY A 56 14.39 2.60 13.42
CA GLY A 56 13.84 3.73 12.66
C GLY A 56 14.90 4.68 12.11
N ALA A 57 16.06 4.83 12.76
CA ALA A 57 17.18 5.64 12.28
C ALA A 57 17.95 4.95 11.14
N ALA A 58 18.05 3.61 11.18
CA ALA A 58 18.58 2.81 10.06
C ALA A 58 17.63 2.78 8.86
N TYR A 59 16.33 2.98 9.08
CA TYR A 59 15.35 3.26 8.04
C TYR A 59 15.51 4.70 7.56
N VAL A 60 16.43 4.95 6.62
CA VAL A 60 16.38 6.15 5.78
C VAL A 60 15.06 6.08 5.00
N LYS A 61 14.00 6.67 5.56
CA LYS A 61 12.77 6.93 4.81
C LYS A 61 13.17 7.89 3.70
N GLU A 62 13.31 7.38 2.48
CA GLU A 62 13.09 8.23 1.32
C GLU A 62 11.77 8.99 1.57
N PRO A 63 11.71 10.30 1.25
CA PRO A 63 10.49 11.07 1.46
C PRO A 63 9.34 10.25 0.88
N ILE A 64 8.30 9.96 1.66
CA ILE A 64 7.29 8.96 1.28
C ILE A 64 6.49 9.43 0.05
N LEU A 65 6.56 10.73 -0.25
CA LEU A 65 5.80 11.40 -1.30
C LEU A 65 6.15 10.95 -2.73
N PRO A 66 7.41 10.83 -3.19
CA PRO A 66 7.71 10.41 -4.56
C PRO A 66 7.50 8.91 -4.76
N VAL A 67 7.77 8.09 -3.73
CA VAL A 67 7.62 6.62 -3.80
C VAL A 67 6.14 6.22 -3.82
N ALA A 68 5.33 6.78 -2.92
CA ALA A 68 3.88 6.55 -2.92
C ALA A 68 3.22 7.04 -4.22
N LYS A 69 3.65 8.20 -4.76
CA LYS A 69 3.21 8.68 -6.07
C LYS A 69 3.60 7.73 -7.20
N ARG A 70 4.84 7.21 -7.23
CA ARG A 70 5.28 6.22 -8.23
C ARG A 70 4.49 4.92 -8.15
N HIS A 71 4.20 4.42 -6.96
CA HIS A 71 3.37 3.22 -6.79
C HIS A 71 1.90 3.46 -7.15
N ALA A 72 1.35 4.63 -6.84
CA ALA A 72 0.00 4.99 -7.28
C ALA A 72 -0.06 5.12 -8.80
N GLN A 73 0.91 5.78 -9.42
CA GLN A 73 1.02 5.90 -10.88
C GLN A 73 1.15 4.52 -11.53
N ALA A 74 2.04 3.67 -11.03
CA ALA A 74 2.21 2.31 -11.51
C ALA A 74 0.94 1.46 -11.29
N ALA A 75 0.23 1.64 -10.17
CA ALA A 75 -1.02 0.93 -9.90
C ALA A 75 -2.15 1.40 -10.85
N GLU A 76 -2.24 2.69 -11.16
CA GLU A 76 -3.13 3.21 -12.20
C GLU A 76 -2.77 2.66 -13.59
N ASP A 77 -1.48 2.62 -13.93
CA ASP A 77 -0.98 2.05 -15.19
C ASP A 77 -1.27 0.53 -15.29
N HIS A 78 -1.35 -0.17 -14.16
CA HIS A 78 -1.65 -1.61 -14.08
C HIS A 78 -3.15 -1.95 -14.07
N LYS A 79 -4.06 -0.99 -13.87
CA LYS A 79 -5.50 -1.26 -13.67
C LYS A 79 -6.27 -1.73 -14.91
N SER A 80 -5.71 -1.68 -16.12
CA SER A 80 -6.53 -2.03 -17.30
C SER A 80 -5.86 -2.53 -18.55
N ASN A 81 -4.54 -2.62 -18.60
CA ASN A 81 -3.89 -3.05 -19.83
C ASN A 81 -3.24 -4.41 -19.59
N PRO A 82 -3.92 -5.54 -19.89
CA PRO A 82 -3.21 -6.78 -20.12
C PRO A 82 -2.22 -6.48 -21.26
N ARG A 83 -0.94 -6.30 -20.91
CA ARG A 83 0.14 -6.17 -21.89
C ARG A 83 0.28 -7.53 -22.57
N PHE A 84 -0.58 -7.79 -23.55
CA PHE A 84 -0.36 -8.84 -24.51
C PHE A 84 0.97 -8.53 -25.19
N LYS A 85 1.84 -9.55 -25.30
CA LYS A 85 3.07 -9.39 -26.07
C LYS A 85 2.66 -9.19 -27.52
N ASP A 86 3.14 -8.12 -28.14
CA ASP A 86 2.98 -7.90 -29.57
C ASP A 86 3.44 -9.16 -30.31
N SER A 87 2.59 -9.67 -31.20
CA SER A 87 2.93 -10.78 -32.10
C SER A 87 3.20 -10.25 -33.50
N ARG A 88 3.68 -11.11 -34.40
CA ARG A 88 3.90 -10.73 -35.81
C ARG A 88 2.64 -10.19 -36.48
N THR A 89 1.46 -10.64 -36.04
CA THR A 89 0.15 -10.33 -36.63
C THR A 89 -0.71 -9.39 -35.79
N MET A 90 -0.42 -9.24 -34.50
CA MET A 90 -1.18 -8.39 -33.59
C MET A 90 -0.25 -7.41 -32.89
N LYS A 91 -0.44 -6.12 -33.15
CA LYS A 91 0.30 -5.04 -32.48
C LYS A 91 -0.67 -4.23 -31.65
N SER A 92 -0.41 -4.10 -30.36
CA SER A 92 -1.16 -3.21 -29.48
C SER A 92 -0.94 -1.77 -29.94
N PRO A 93 -2.01 -1.06 -30.31
CA PRO A 93 -1.87 0.32 -30.70
C PRO A 93 -1.40 1.15 -29.50
N ARG A 94 -0.31 1.91 -29.71
CA ARG A 94 0.32 2.71 -28.65
C ARG A 94 -0.30 4.10 -28.49
N ALA A 95 -1.04 4.56 -29.49
CA ALA A 95 -1.64 5.89 -29.48
C ALA A 95 -2.99 5.87 -28.76
N LYS A 96 -3.17 6.84 -27.85
CA LYS A 96 -4.40 7.02 -27.07
C LYS A 96 -5.61 7.39 -27.93
N VAL A 97 -5.37 8.01 -29.08
CA VAL A 97 -6.40 8.34 -30.07
C VAL A 97 -5.95 7.80 -31.42
N GLN A 98 -6.80 7.02 -32.07
CA GLN A 98 -6.59 6.51 -33.42
C GLN A 98 -7.68 7.03 -34.33
N THR A 99 -7.28 7.73 -35.39
CA THR A 99 -8.20 8.17 -36.44
C THR A 99 -8.11 7.19 -37.60
N VAL A 100 -9.23 6.58 -37.97
CA VAL A 100 -9.33 5.73 -39.15
C VAL A 100 -10.08 6.48 -40.23
N GLU A 101 -9.37 6.83 -41.29
CA GLU A 101 -9.93 7.49 -42.48
C GLU A 101 -10.21 6.45 -43.57
N ARG A 102 -11.37 6.54 -44.21
CA ARG A 102 -11.74 5.70 -45.35
C ARG A 102 -12.43 6.57 -46.39
N VAL A 103 -12.12 6.34 -47.67
CA VAL A 103 -12.68 7.13 -48.78
C VAL A 103 -14.21 7.04 -48.77
N GLY A 104 -14.88 8.18 -48.82
CA GLY A 104 -16.35 8.28 -48.84
C GLY A 104 -17.05 8.08 -47.50
N ARG A 105 -16.32 8.04 -46.37
CA ARG A 105 -16.90 8.00 -45.01
C ARG A 105 -16.26 9.04 -44.10
N PRO A 106 -17.00 9.61 -43.14
CA PRO A 106 -16.41 10.47 -42.12
C PRO A 106 -15.32 9.73 -41.31
N PRO A 107 -14.28 10.43 -40.84
CA PRO A 107 -13.23 9.83 -40.02
C PRO A 107 -13.81 9.31 -38.70
N VAL A 108 -13.37 8.11 -38.29
CA VAL A 108 -13.76 7.52 -37.01
C VAL A 108 -12.60 7.63 -36.03
N HIS A 109 -12.85 8.27 -34.88
CA HIS A 109 -11.87 8.41 -33.80
C HIS A 109 -12.10 7.37 -32.71
N PHE A 110 -11.13 6.48 -32.53
CA PHE A 110 -11.09 5.55 -31.41
C PHE A 110 -10.25 6.17 -30.30
N VAL A 111 -10.89 6.48 -29.17
CA VAL A 111 -10.23 7.02 -27.98
C VAL A 111 -10.10 5.91 -26.95
N ASP A 112 -8.86 5.54 -26.62
CA ASP A 112 -8.59 4.64 -25.51
C ASP A 112 -8.76 5.39 -24.18
N VAL A 113 -9.85 5.06 -23.49
CA VAL A 113 -10.20 5.61 -22.18
C VAL A 113 -9.55 4.85 -21.02
N GLY A 114 -8.88 3.74 -21.30
CA GLY A 114 -8.25 2.87 -20.30
C GLY A 114 -9.24 2.32 -19.26
N GLY A 115 -8.70 1.94 -18.10
CA GLY A 115 -9.42 1.38 -16.95
C GLY A 115 -10.23 2.35 -16.13
N LYS A 116 -10.29 3.61 -16.55
CA LYS A 116 -10.90 4.69 -15.78
C LYS A 116 -12.36 4.42 -15.43
N PHE A 117 -13.02 3.58 -16.21
CA PHE A 117 -14.43 3.18 -16.03
C PHE A 117 -14.60 1.74 -15.52
N ILE A 118 -13.51 1.02 -15.20
CA ILE A 118 -13.60 -0.32 -14.64
C ILE A 118 -13.80 -0.20 -13.13
N VAL A 119 -15.05 -0.39 -12.68
CA VAL A 119 -15.36 -0.53 -11.26
C VAL A 119 -14.93 -1.92 -10.80
N VAL A 120 -13.83 -1.98 -10.05
CA VAL A 120 -13.17 -3.25 -9.65
C VAL A 120 -14.13 -4.17 -8.90
N GLN A 121 -14.95 -3.63 -8.00
CA GLN A 121 -15.91 -4.43 -7.23
C GLN A 121 -16.97 -5.07 -8.11
N GLU A 122 -17.48 -4.32 -9.09
CA GLU A 122 -18.46 -4.84 -10.05
C GLU A 122 -17.84 -5.97 -10.89
N ARG A 123 -16.59 -5.81 -11.32
CA ARG A 123 -15.86 -6.85 -12.07
C ARG A 123 -15.69 -8.13 -11.27
N LEU A 124 -15.37 -8.04 -9.98
CA LEU A 124 -15.25 -9.19 -9.08
C LEU A 124 -16.61 -9.88 -8.87
N TRP A 125 -17.68 -9.11 -8.74
CA TRP A 125 -19.04 -9.64 -8.65
C TRP A 125 -19.42 -10.43 -9.91
N TRP A 126 -19.09 -9.92 -11.10
CA TRP A 126 -19.34 -10.63 -12.37
C TRP A 126 -18.54 -11.93 -12.49
N LEU A 127 -17.27 -11.95 -12.08
CA LEU A 127 -16.45 -13.17 -12.09
C LEU A 127 -17.01 -14.25 -11.18
N THR A 128 -17.35 -13.90 -9.93
CA THR A 128 -17.94 -14.83 -8.97
C THR A 128 -19.31 -15.33 -9.42
N LEU A 129 -20.13 -14.48 -10.06
CA LEU A 129 -21.40 -14.90 -10.66
C LEU A 129 -21.20 -15.88 -11.82
N ALA A 130 -20.20 -15.63 -12.68
CA ALA A 130 -19.88 -16.52 -13.79
C ALA A 130 -19.46 -17.90 -13.28
N GLU A 131 -18.56 -17.96 -12.29
CA GLU A 131 -18.12 -19.21 -11.65
C GLU A 131 -19.30 -20.02 -11.08
N ARG A 132 -20.21 -19.34 -10.37
CA ARG A 132 -21.44 -19.97 -9.85
C ARG A 132 -22.31 -20.55 -10.96
N ARG A 133 -22.47 -19.84 -12.09
CA ARG A 133 -23.24 -20.35 -13.23
C ARG A 133 -22.59 -21.59 -13.84
N THR A 134 -21.27 -21.58 -14.06
CA THR A 134 -20.55 -22.77 -14.55
C THR A 134 -20.72 -23.97 -13.63
N ALA A 135 -20.64 -23.77 -12.31
CA ALA A 135 -20.83 -24.84 -11.33
C ALA A 135 -22.25 -25.42 -11.37
N LEU A 136 -23.27 -24.57 -11.56
CA LEU A 136 -24.66 -25.02 -11.71
C LEU A 136 -24.89 -25.76 -13.03
N THR A 137 -24.27 -25.32 -14.13
CA THR A 137 -24.34 -26.03 -15.41
C THR A 137 -23.67 -27.40 -15.31
N ALA A 138 -22.49 -27.49 -14.68
CA ALA A 138 -21.78 -28.75 -14.48
C ALA A 138 -22.60 -29.76 -13.64
N ARG A 139 -23.24 -29.29 -12.57
CA ARG A 139 -24.16 -30.10 -11.75
C ARG A 139 -25.43 -30.54 -12.46
N LYS A 140 -25.85 -29.84 -13.52
CA LYS A 140 -27.02 -30.21 -14.34
C LYS A 140 -26.66 -31.17 -15.47
N SER A 141 -25.38 -31.27 -15.81
CA SER A 141 -24.88 -32.18 -16.85
C SER A 141 -24.43 -33.55 -16.32
N GLU A 142 -24.41 -33.73 -15.00
CA GLU A 142 -24.40 -35.04 -14.33
C GLU A 142 -25.82 -35.57 -14.16
#